data_AF-A0A0B2VH79-F1
#
_entry.id   AF-A0A0B2VH79-F1
#
_cell.length_a   1.000
_cell.length_b   1.000
_cell.length_c   1.000
_cell.angle_alpha   90.00
_cell.angle_beta   90.00
_cell.angle_gamma   90.00
#
_symmetry.space_group_name_H-M   'P 1'
#
loop_
_entity.id
_entity.type
_entity.pdbx_description
1 polymer ?
#
loop_
_entity_poly.entity_id
_entity_poly.type
_entity_poly.pdbx_seq_one_letter_code
_entity_poly.pdbx_strand_id
1 'polypeptide(L)' 'MSALSIVSPERRIELNPFDVDAWNLLLRESQARPIDQVRSFYEKLVTQFPNAGRYWKAYIDHEVSAY' A
#
# COMPACT_ATOMS: atom_id res chain seq x y z
N MET A 1 18.01 9.51 14.85
CA MET A 1 17.05 8.47 14.43
C MET A 1 15.67 9.09 14.57
N SER A 2 14.93 9.27 13.48
CA SER A 2 13.63 9.94 13.47
C SER A 2 12.61 9.08 14.24
N ALA A 3 11.89 9.67 15.19
CA ALA A 3 10.92 8.98 16.06
C ALA A 3 9.82 8.21 15.31
N LEU A 4 9.63 8.50 14.01
CA LEU A 4 8.69 7.81 13.13
C LEU A 4 9.09 6.36 12.80
N SER A 5 10.36 5.96 12.97
CA SER A 5 10.79 4.58 12.69
C SER A 5 10.28 3.54 13.70
N ILE A 6 9.71 3.98 14.82
CA ILE A 6 9.13 3.13 15.87
C ILE A 6 7.63 2.89 15.63
N VAL A 7 7.00 3.73 14.82
CA VAL A 7 5.56 3.72 14.57
C VAL A 7 5.25 2.81 13.38
N SER A 8 4.24 1.94 13.52
CA SER A 8 3.88 1.00 12.44
C SER A 8 3.52 1.76 11.15
N PRO A 9 3.76 1.19 9.96
CA PRO A 9 3.40 1.83 8.70
C PRO A 9 1.93 2.23 8.61
N GLU A 10 1.00 1.44 9.20
CA GLU A 10 -0.43 1.78 9.28
C GLU A 10 -0.65 3.07 10.07
N ARG A 11 -0.02 3.19 11.23
CA ARG A 11 -0.16 4.38 12.06
C ARG A 11 0.51 5.59 11.40
N ARG A 12 1.57 5.39 10.62
CA ARG A 12 2.20 6.46 9.84
C ARG A 12 1.27 7.00 8.75
N ILE A 13 0.54 6.15 8.03
CA ILE A 13 -0.44 6.62 7.02
C ILE A 13 -1.68 7.27 7.66
N GLU A 14 -2.05 6.90 8.90
CA GLU A 14 -3.10 7.59 9.64
C GLU A 14 -2.67 9.01 10.07
N LEU A 15 -1.41 9.17 10.51
CA LEU A 15 -0.87 10.46 10.95
C LEU A 15 -0.50 11.36 9.76
N ASN A 16 -0.03 10.75 8.67
CA ASN A 16 0.31 11.42 7.42
C ASN A 16 -0.15 10.56 6.23
N PRO A 17 -1.36 10.81 5.69
CA PRO A 17 -1.89 10.06 4.55
C PRO A 17 -1.01 10.08 3.29
N PHE A 18 -0.08 11.03 3.18
CA PHE A 18 0.85 11.14 2.06
C PHE A 18 2.27 10.64 2.40
N ASP A 19 2.46 9.89 3.49
CA ASP A 19 3.72 9.19 3.79
C ASP A 19 3.94 8.04 2.78
N VAL A 20 4.49 8.39 1.63
CA VAL A 20 4.75 7.47 0.51
C VAL A 20 5.63 6.29 0.93
N ASP A 21 6.57 6.50 1.87
CA ASP A 21 7.44 5.43 2.35
C ASP A 21 6.66 4.41 3.17
N ALA A 22 5.75 4.85 4.03
CA ALA A 22 4.87 3.95 4.78
C ALA A 22 3.95 3.15 3.84
N TRP A 23 3.35 3.80 2.84
CA TRP A 23 2.56 3.11 1.82
C TRP A 23 3.36 2.07 1.03
N ASN A 24 4.62 2.38 0.69
CA ASN A 24 5.49 1.45 -0.02
C ASN A 24 5.91 0.24 0.85
N LEU A 25 6.00 0.40 2.17
CA LEU A 25 6.22 -0.73 3.09
C LEU A 25 4.98 -1.64 3.12
N LEU A 26 3.80 -1.05 3.34
CA LEU A 26 2.52 -1.78 3.35
C LEU A 26 2.24 -2.49 2.02
N LEU A 27 2.62 -1.88 0.90
CA LEU A 27 2.47 -2.48 -0.42
C LEU A 27 3.29 -3.77 -0.54
N ARG A 28 4.56 -3.78 -0.09
CA ARG A 28 5.40 -4.98 -0.12
C ARG A 28 4.82 -6.09 0.75
N GLU A 29 4.33 -5.73 1.95
CA GLU A 29 3.69 -6.70 2.85
C GLU A 29 2.40 -7.26 2.25
N SER A 30 1.61 -6.43 1.58
CA SER A 30 0.35 -6.83 0.95
C SER A 30 0.57 -7.74 -0.26
N GLN A 31 1.66 -7.57 -1.01
CA GLN A 31 2.02 -8.44 -2.14
C GLN A 31 2.40 -9.87 -1.71
N ALA A 32 2.71 -10.10 -0.42
CA ALA A 32 2.97 -11.44 0.11
C ALA A 32 1.69 -12.20 0.51
N ARG A 33 0.52 -11.54 0.44
CA ARG A 33 -0.77 -12.12 0.83
C ARG A 33 -1.66 -12.31 -0.40
N PRO A 34 -2.58 -13.29 -0.39
CA PRO A 34 -3.54 -13.49 -1.47
C PRO A 34 -4.37 -12.23 -1.76
N ILE A 35 -4.61 -11.93 -3.04
CA ILE A 35 -5.28 -10.70 -3.50
C ILE A 35 -6.68 -10.51 -2.90
N ASP A 36 -7.42 -11.58 -2.66
CA ASP A 36 -8.74 -11.58 -2.02
C ASP A 36 -8.71 -11.00 -0.59
N GLN A 37 -7.59 -11.12 0.11
CA GLN A 37 -7.41 -10.59 1.46
C GLN A 37 -6.94 -9.13 1.47
N VAL A 38 -6.28 -8.67 0.40
CA VAL A 38 -5.63 -7.34 0.36
C VAL A 38 -6.25 -6.37 -0.63
N ARG A 39 -7.33 -6.76 -1.34
CA ARG A 39 -8.05 -5.88 -2.26
C ARG A 39 -8.40 -4.53 -1.65
N SER A 40 -8.92 -4.54 -0.41
CA SER A 40 -9.28 -3.32 0.32
C SER A 40 -8.09 -2.37 0.58
N PHE A 41 -6.87 -2.91 0.71
CA PHE A 41 -5.67 -2.09 0.82
C PHE A 41 -5.34 -1.41 -0.52
N TYR A 42 -5.39 -2.16 -1.62
CA TYR A 42 -5.16 -1.59 -2.96
C TYR A 42 -6.17 -0.50 -3.30
N GLU A 43 -7.46 -0.72 -3.01
CA GLU A 43 -8.51 0.29 -3.19
C GLU A 43 -8.20 1.59 -2.44
N LYS A 44 -7.76 1.49 -1.18
CA LYS A 44 -7.32 2.66 -0.40
C LYS A 44 -6.10 3.33 -1.03
N LEU A 45 -5.10 2.56 -1.46
CA LEU A 45 -3.86 3.06 -2.03
C LEU A 45 -4.11 3.85 -3.32
N VAL A 46 -4.90 3.29 -4.25
CA VAL A 46 -5.21 3.96 -5.53
C VAL A 46 -6.18 5.13 -5.35
N THR A 47 -7.05 5.09 -4.34
CA THR A 47 -7.87 6.25 -3.95
C THR A 47 -7.01 7.38 -3.39
N GLN A 48 -6.00 7.07 -2.58
CA GLN A 48 -5.08 8.06 -2.01
C GLN A 48 -4.15 8.68 -3.06
N PHE A 49 -3.71 7.88 -4.05
CA PHE A 49 -2.79 8.31 -5.09
C PHE A 49 -3.31 7.95 -6.50
N PRO A 50 -4.40 8.57 -6.97
CA PRO A 50 -5.08 8.18 -8.21
C PRO A 50 -4.20 8.37 -9.45
N ASN A 51 -3.27 9.32 -9.42
CA ASN A 51 -2.38 9.61 -10.54
C ASN A 51 -1.06 8.82 -10.50
N ALA A 52 -0.83 8.02 -9.46
CA ALA A 52 0.37 7.20 -9.34
C ALA A 52 0.19 5.88 -10.09
N GLY A 53 0.44 5.90 -11.40
CA GLY A 53 0.29 4.73 -12.29
C GLY A 53 1.01 3.46 -11.80
N ARG A 54 2.11 3.60 -11.03
CA ARG A 54 2.81 2.47 -10.40
C ARG A 54 1.93 1.65 -9.45
N TYR A 55 1.00 2.28 -8.73
CA TYR A 55 0.14 1.60 -7.76
C TYR A 55 -1.02 0.88 -8.44
N TRP A 56 -1.57 1.50 -9.50
CA TRP A 56 -2.50 0.82 -10.39
C TRP A 56 -1.88 -0.41 -11.03
N LYS A 57 -0.66 -0.29 -11.55
CA LYS A 57 0.06 -1.43 -12.13
C LYS A 57 0.24 -2.55 -11.11
N ALA A 58 0.71 -2.23 -9.90
CA ALA A 58 0.90 -3.23 -8.84
C ALA A 58 -0.40 -3.95 -8.47
N TYR A 59 -1.53 -3.23 -8.43
CA TYR A 59 -2.84 -3.82 -8.17
C TYR A 59 -3.26 -4.78 -9.30
N ILE A 60 -3.19 -4.32 -10.54
CA ILE A 60 -3.56 -5.11 -11.73
C ILE A 60 -2.69 -6.36 -11.84
N ASP A 61 -1.37 -6.22 -11.70
CA ASP A 61 -0.43 -7.35 -11.75
C ASP A 61 -0.79 -8.42 -10.69
N HIS A 62 -1.19 -7.99 -9.49
CA HIS A 62 -1.54 -8.90 -8.41
C HIS A 62 -2.87 -9.61 -8.65
N GLU A 63 -3.89 -8.91 -9.15
CA GLU A 63 -5.16 -9.52 -9.58
C GLU A 63 -4.94 -10.54 -10.71
N VAL A 64 -4.12 -10.21 -11.71
CA VAL A 64 -3.82 -11.12 -12.83
C VAL A 64 -3.02 -12.33 -12.38
N SER A 65 -2.10 -12.17 -11.41
CA SER A 65 -1.30 -13.30 -10.89
C SER A 65 -2.11 -14.30 -10.07
N ALA A 66 -3.34 -13.97 -9.70
CA ALA A 66 -4.24 -14.86 -8.97
C ALA A 66 -5.05 -15.81 -9.90
N TYR A 67 -4.96 -15.61 -11.22
CA TYR A 67 -5.54 -16.46 -12.25
C TYR A 67 -4.50 -17.42 -12.84
#